data_AF-A0A2P2KTM6-F1
#
_entry.id   AF-A0A2P2KTM6-F1
#
_cell.length_a   1.000
_cell.length_b   1.000
_cell.length_c   1.000
_cell.angle_alpha   90.00
_cell.angle_beta   90.00
_cell.angle_gamma   90.00
#
_symmetry.space_group_name_H-M   'P 1'
#
loop_
_entity.id
_entity.type
_entity.pdbx_description
1 polymer ?
#
loop_
_entity_poly.entity_id
_entity_poly.type
_entity_poly.pdbx_seq_one_letter_code
_entity_poly.pdbx_strand_id
1 'polypeptide(L)'
;MELKREVGLLWQQFKALLVKNLLLSWRNKRATFLQLFASLVFILLLFCIDRATRSMNYGTTAYKSVTDPLVSFYPSIPPCEDKLYIKFPCFDFLWSGNDSFRVRNIVRSIMANNPGRAIPSSKVMSFTTKEEVDEWILNNQNRVPGALHFRETNATFISYGLQINSTVATKRGHFEDPTFKFQIPFQVAAEREVARSVIGDSNFGWVVGFKEFAHPARETFSALSTIGPAFFLAFAMFGFVLQISSLVAEKELRLRQSMSMMGLYESAYWLSWITWEGILSLVSSLLLILFGMMFQFDFFKKNNFAVVFLVFFLFQLCMTGLAFMLSAFVSKSTSANTVGFSLFIIGFLTQIVTLVGFPYKKQFSRIIRNVWSLYPPNLLAAAVDLLVQATATPEDAGISWSRRDKCSLDDTECVITINDVYIWLISTFFVWLVLAIYFDNVIPNASGVRKSVFYFLMPGYWTGKGGNKVEGN
;
A
#
# COMPACT_ATOMS: atom_id res chain seq x y z
N MET A 1 53.82 -22.56 -9.77
CA MET A 1 54.15 -21.61 -8.67
C MET A 1 53.59 -20.22 -8.94
N GLU A 2 53.62 -19.73 -10.19
CA GLU A 2 53.10 -18.41 -10.59
C GLU A 2 51.59 -18.23 -10.32
N LEU A 3 50.75 -19.23 -10.62
CA LEU A 3 49.30 -19.16 -10.38
C LEU A 3 48.92 -18.99 -8.89
N LYS A 4 49.71 -19.59 -7.96
CA LYS A 4 49.54 -19.37 -6.50
C LYS A 4 49.94 -17.95 -6.08
N ARG A 5 50.91 -17.35 -6.80
CA ARG A 5 51.40 -15.99 -6.55
C ARG A 5 50.42 -14.94 -7.08
N GLU A 6 49.79 -15.19 -8.23
CA GLU A 6 48.73 -14.35 -8.80
C GLU A 6 47.46 -14.32 -7.96
N VAL A 7 46.98 -15.48 -7.48
CA VAL A 7 45.80 -15.54 -6.58
C VAL A 7 46.09 -14.85 -5.25
N GLY A 8 47.29 -15.02 -4.70
CA GLY A 8 47.71 -14.33 -3.47
C GLY A 8 47.75 -12.81 -3.63
N LEU A 9 48.25 -12.31 -4.77
CA LEU A 9 48.28 -10.89 -5.08
C LEU A 9 46.87 -10.31 -5.29
N LEU A 10 45.99 -11.03 -6.01
CA LEU A 10 44.59 -10.63 -6.21
C LEU A 10 43.87 -10.51 -4.86
N TRP A 11 44.06 -11.47 -3.95
CA TRP A 11 43.45 -11.42 -2.61
C TRP A 11 43.98 -10.24 -1.77
N GLN A 12 45.27 -9.95 -1.84
CA GLN A 12 45.86 -8.77 -1.19
C GLN A 12 45.25 -7.47 -1.72
N GLN A 13 45.15 -7.33 -3.04
CA GLN A 13 44.56 -6.16 -3.70
C GLN A 13 43.08 -6.01 -3.35
N PHE A 14 42.31 -7.10 -3.40
CA PHE A 14 40.90 -7.13 -2.99
C PHE A 14 40.71 -6.66 -1.55
N LYS A 15 41.50 -7.19 -0.60
CA LYS A 15 41.41 -6.79 0.81
C LYS A 15 41.74 -5.31 1.00
N ALA A 16 42.77 -4.80 0.32
CA ALA A 16 43.15 -3.38 0.40
C ALA A 16 42.04 -2.46 -0.13
N LEU A 17 41.40 -2.83 -1.26
CA LEU A 17 40.28 -2.08 -1.81
C LEU A 17 39.02 -2.16 -0.94
N LEU A 18 38.77 -3.29 -0.29
CA LEU A 18 37.63 -3.43 0.62
C LEU A 18 37.81 -2.52 1.84
N VAL A 19 39.03 -2.45 2.39
CA VAL A 19 39.37 -1.49 3.46
C VAL A 19 39.24 -0.05 2.97
N LYS A 20 39.67 0.27 1.74
CA LYS A 20 39.45 1.60 1.13
C LYS A 20 37.96 1.93 1.08
N ASN A 21 37.11 1.02 0.61
CA ASN A 21 35.66 1.26 0.50
C ASN A 21 35.03 1.48 1.89
N LEU A 22 35.41 0.67 2.89
CA LEU A 22 35.03 0.87 4.28
C LEU A 22 35.43 2.26 4.81
N LEU A 23 36.67 2.68 4.57
CA LEU A 23 37.16 4.00 5.01
C LEU A 23 36.45 5.15 4.28
N LEU A 24 36.12 4.99 3.00
CA LEU A 24 35.34 5.97 2.25
C LEU A 24 33.93 6.12 2.82
N SER A 25 33.24 5.01 3.10
CA SER A 25 31.93 5.02 3.77
C SER A 25 32.02 5.60 5.19
N TRP A 26 33.09 5.33 5.92
CA TRP A 26 33.32 5.90 7.25
C TRP A 26 33.59 7.41 7.21
N ARG A 27 34.30 7.89 6.18
CA ARG A 27 34.56 9.32 5.99
C ARG A 27 33.29 10.06 5.57
N ASN A 28 32.47 9.45 4.72
CA ASN A 28 31.18 10.01 4.28
C ASN A 28 30.01 9.58 5.18
N LYS A 29 30.11 9.89 6.48
CA LYS A 29 29.14 9.44 7.50
C LYS A 29 27.69 9.78 7.18
N ARG A 30 27.43 10.93 6.57
CA ARG A 30 26.07 11.39 6.23
C ARG A 30 25.43 10.48 5.18
N ALA A 31 26.15 10.17 4.09
CA ALA A 31 25.63 9.30 3.04
C ALA A 31 25.40 7.87 3.56
N THR A 32 26.38 7.32 4.28
CA THR A 32 26.28 5.96 4.85
C THR A 32 25.16 5.85 5.88
N PHE A 33 24.98 6.88 6.73
CA PHE A 33 23.87 6.93 7.67
C PHE A 33 22.52 6.98 6.95
N LEU A 34 22.38 7.83 5.93
CA LEU A 34 21.16 7.89 5.12
C LEU A 34 20.88 6.55 4.42
N GLN A 35 21.88 5.89 3.84
CA GLN A 35 21.72 4.58 3.18
C GLN A 35 21.24 3.48 4.13
N LEU A 36 21.72 3.47 5.38
CA LEU A 36 21.39 2.42 6.36
C LEU A 36 20.12 2.72 7.16
N PHE A 37 19.86 3.99 7.49
CA PHE A 37 18.75 4.41 8.36
C PHE A 37 17.59 5.08 7.62
N ALA A 38 17.64 5.25 6.29
CA ALA A 38 16.48 5.75 5.53
C ALA A 38 15.23 4.89 5.79
N SER A 39 15.40 3.57 5.92
CA SER A 39 14.31 2.67 6.26
C SER A 39 13.59 3.05 7.55
N LEU A 40 14.30 3.53 8.59
CA LEU A 40 13.68 3.98 9.83
C LEU A 40 12.71 5.15 9.58
N VAL A 41 13.12 6.12 8.77
CA VAL A 41 12.29 7.31 8.45
C VAL A 41 11.04 6.90 7.69
N PHE A 42 11.18 6.07 6.65
CA PHE A 42 10.03 5.61 5.85
C PHE A 42 9.09 4.72 6.66
N ILE A 43 9.61 3.81 7.49
CA ILE A 43 8.79 2.97 8.36
C ILE A 43 8.08 3.81 9.43
N LEU A 44 8.74 4.82 10.01
CA LEU A 44 8.12 5.73 10.96
C LEU A 44 6.97 6.53 10.32
N LEU A 45 7.17 7.04 9.10
CA LEU A 45 6.12 7.73 8.37
C LEU A 45 4.93 6.80 8.07
N LEU A 46 5.20 5.56 7.62
CA LEU A 46 4.15 4.55 7.45
C LEU A 46 3.41 4.27 8.76
N PHE A 47 4.12 4.24 9.88
CA PHE A 47 3.50 4.02 11.20
C PHE A 47 2.57 5.16 11.59
N CYS A 48 2.97 6.41 11.37
CA CYS A 48 2.13 7.57 11.61
C CYS A 48 0.86 7.53 10.75
N ILE A 49 0.98 7.16 9.47
CA ILE A 49 -0.17 7.06 8.55
C ILE A 49 -1.09 5.91 8.99
N ASP A 50 -0.54 4.72 9.29
CA ASP A 50 -1.31 3.57 9.76
C ASP A 50 -2.08 3.89 11.06
N ARG A 51 -1.43 4.56 12.02
CA ARG A 51 -2.08 5.01 13.26
C ARG A 51 -3.19 6.03 13.01
N ALA A 52 -2.98 6.97 12.08
CA ALA A 52 -4.01 7.94 11.70
C ALA A 52 -5.23 7.24 11.08
N THR A 53 -5.01 6.31 10.15
CA THR A 53 -6.07 5.52 9.52
C THR A 53 -6.84 4.65 10.52
N ARG A 54 -6.14 3.95 11.42
CA ARG A 54 -6.79 3.14 12.48
C ARG A 54 -7.62 4.00 13.42
N SER A 55 -7.15 5.21 13.75
CA SER A 55 -7.90 6.16 14.58
C SER A 55 -9.19 6.61 13.89
N MET A 56 -9.13 6.92 12.59
CA MET A 56 -10.32 7.29 11.80
C MET A 56 -11.37 6.16 11.74
N ASN A 57 -10.92 4.90 11.75
CA ASN A 57 -11.77 3.72 11.60
C ASN A 57 -12.07 3.00 12.93
N TYR A 58 -11.73 3.58 14.09
CA TYR A 58 -11.85 2.91 15.38
C TYR A 58 -13.29 2.48 15.72
N GLY A 59 -14.28 3.28 15.28
CA GLY A 59 -15.69 3.08 15.60
C GLY A 59 -16.43 2.06 14.73
N THR A 60 -15.83 1.53 13.66
CA THR A 60 -16.51 0.58 12.77
C THR A 60 -16.18 -0.87 13.11
N THR A 61 -17.21 -1.72 13.11
CA THR A 61 -17.09 -3.18 13.26
C THR A 61 -16.65 -3.86 11.97
N ALA A 62 -16.76 -3.19 10.81
CA ALA A 62 -16.49 -3.77 9.49
C ALA A 62 -15.09 -4.40 9.33
N TYR A 63 -14.09 -3.90 10.07
CA TYR A 63 -12.70 -4.35 10.04
C TYR A 63 -12.34 -5.36 11.14
N LYS A 64 -13.34 -5.80 11.93
CA LYS A 64 -13.19 -6.80 12.99
C LYS A 64 -13.98 -8.04 12.62
N SER A 65 -13.47 -9.20 13.05
CA SER A 65 -14.20 -10.45 12.97
C SER A 65 -15.25 -10.43 14.08
N VAL A 66 -16.54 -10.42 13.71
CA VAL A 66 -17.66 -10.36 14.65
C VAL A 66 -18.43 -11.66 14.53
N THR A 67 -18.19 -12.57 15.48
CA THR A 67 -18.83 -13.90 15.53
C THR A 67 -20.14 -13.87 16.30
N ASP A 68 -20.24 -13.05 17.36
CA ASP A 68 -21.46 -12.85 18.14
C ASP A 68 -21.72 -11.35 18.42
N PRO A 69 -22.43 -10.66 17.52
CA PRO A 69 -22.73 -9.25 17.72
C PRO A 69 -23.71 -9.01 18.87
N LEU A 70 -23.52 -7.93 19.62
CA LEU A 70 -24.44 -7.53 20.67
C LEU A 70 -25.74 -6.99 20.08
N VAL A 71 -26.86 -7.27 20.74
CA VAL A 71 -28.15 -6.69 20.37
C VAL A 71 -28.12 -5.21 20.69
N SER A 72 -28.35 -4.39 19.68
CA SER A 72 -28.53 -2.95 19.81
C SER A 72 -30.03 -2.62 19.83
N PHE A 73 -30.43 -1.87 20.84
CA PHE A 73 -31.78 -1.32 20.94
C PHE A 73 -31.71 0.13 20.43
N TYR A 74 -32.40 0.42 19.32
CA TYR A 74 -32.57 1.79 18.82
C TYR A 74 -34.03 2.23 18.95
N PRO A 75 -34.50 2.58 20.16
CA PRO A 75 -35.94 2.71 20.39
C PRO A 75 -36.47 4.13 20.21
N SER A 76 -35.61 5.15 20.10
CA SER A 76 -36.03 6.56 20.14
C SER A 76 -35.72 7.32 18.87
N ILE A 77 -36.68 8.11 18.38
CA ILE A 77 -36.47 9.11 17.34
C ILE A 77 -35.59 10.22 17.94
N PRO A 78 -34.32 10.37 17.48
CA PRO A 78 -33.43 11.38 18.02
C PRO A 78 -33.87 12.79 17.59
N PRO A 79 -33.47 13.84 18.32
CA PRO A 79 -33.74 15.22 17.92
C PRO A 79 -33.06 15.52 16.58
N CYS A 80 -33.68 16.37 15.76
CA CYS A 80 -33.13 16.74 14.46
C CYS A 80 -31.74 17.39 14.55
N GLU A 81 -31.43 18.03 15.67
CA GLU A 81 -30.12 18.62 15.98
C GLU A 81 -28.97 17.62 15.98
N ASP A 82 -29.26 16.34 16.27
CA ASP A 82 -28.24 15.30 16.29
C ASP A 82 -27.83 14.87 14.88
N LYS A 83 -28.61 15.21 13.85
CA LYS A 83 -28.31 14.87 12.46
C LYS A 83 -27.11 15.67 11.95
N LEU A 84 -26.15 14.98 11.35
CA LEU A 84 -25.01 15.64 10.73
C LEU A 84 -25.46 16.54 9.56
N TYR A 85 -24.91 17.75 9.50
CA TYR A 85 -25.17 18.74 8.43
C TYR A 85 -26.63 19.25 8.33
N ILE A 86 -27.42 19.11 9.40
CA ILE A 86 -28.77 19.69 9.48
C ILE A 86 -28.71 21.24 9.46
N LYS A 87 -29.68 21.86 8.78
CA LYS A 87 -29.90 23.31 8.77
C LYS A 87 -30.96 23.71 9.77
N PHE A 88 -30.73 24.82 10.46
CA PHE A 88 -31.69 25.41 11.39
C PHE A 88 -32.61 26.43 10.68
N PRO A 89 -33.90 26.51 11.07
CA PRO A 89 -34.60 25.64 12.02
C PRO A 89 -34.84 24.23 11.45
N CYS A 90 -34.76 23.21 12.31
CA CYS A 90 -34.97 21.81 11.94
C CYS A 90 -36.19 21.19 12.64
N PHE A 91 -36.77 20.18 11.99
CA PHE A 91 -37.90 19.39 12.46
C PHE A 91 -37.48 17.92 12.65
N ASP A 92 -37.99 17.27 13.69
CA ASP A 92 -37.67 15.88 14.02
C ASP A 92 -38.23 14.94 12.96
N PHE A 93 -39.47 15.16 12.53
CA PHE A 93 -40.07 14.50 11.37
C PHE A 93 -41.27 15.27 10.81
N LEU A 94 -41.62 14.96 9.56
CA LEU A 94 -42.87 15.40 8.94
C LEU A 94 -43.82 14.21 8.80
N TRP A 95 -45.11 14.46 8.62
CA TRP A 95 -46.03 13.38 8.30
C TRP A 95 -47.20 13.81 7.41
N SER A 96 -47.76 12.88 6.66
CA SER A 96 -48.97 13.08 5.84
C SER A 96 -50.14 12.18 6.29
N GLY A 97 -51.37 12.55 5.91
CA GLY A 97 -52.60 11.86 6.32
C GLY A 97 -53.36 12.56 7.45
N ASN A 98 -53.19 13.88 7.60
CA ASN A 98 -53.78 14.69 8.68
C ASN A 98 -55.32 14.69 8.71
N ASP A 99 -55.95 14.33 7.59
CA ASP A 99 -57.40 14.28 7.48
C ASP A 99 -58.02 13.24 8.43
N SER A 100 -57.33 12.12 8.68
CA SER A 100 -57.80 11.09 9.61
C SER A 100 -57.55 11.48 11.07
N PHE A 101 -58.63 11.49 11.87
CA PHE A 101 -58.53 11.65 13.33
C PHE A 101 -57.71 10.53 13.96
N ARG A 102 -57.80 9.30 13.43
CA ARG A 102 -57.06 8.15 13.92
C ARG A 102 -55.57 8.31 13.70
N VAL A 103 -55.16 8.75 12.50
CA VAL A 103 -53.75 9.04 12.19
C VAL A 103 -53.21 10.16 13.08
N ARG A 104 -54.00 11.23 13.31
CA ARG A 104 -53.63 12.29 14.26
C ARG A 104 -53.38 11.76 15.67
N ASN A 105 -54.20 10.82 16.14
CA ASN A 105 -54.00 10.19 17.44
C ASN A 105 -52.75 9.30 17.46
N ILE A 106 -52.49 8.52 16.41
CA ILE A 106 -51.27 7.70 16.27
C ILE A 106 -50.04 8.59 16.36
N VAL A 107 -49.97 9.67 15.59
CA VAL A 107 -48.82 10.58 15.60
C VAL A 107 -48.65 11.27 16.97
N ARG A 108 -49.74 11.66 17.62
CA ARG A 108 -49.69 12.19 18.99
C ARG A 108 -49.10 11.16 19.96
N SER A 109 -49.48 9.89 19.83
CA SER A 109 -48.93 8.81 20.65
C SER A 109 -47.46 8.52 20.31
N ILE A 110 -47.04 8.62 19.04
CA ILE A 110 -45.62 8.53 18.64
C ILE A 110 -44.81 9.60 19.36
N MET A 111 -45.31 10.84 19.38
CA MET A 111 -44.64 11.96 20.03
C MET A 111 -44.58 11.80 21.56
N ALA A 112 -45.67 11.36 22.19
CA ALA A 112 -45.77 11.22 23.64
C ALA A 112 -44.98 10.01 24.18
N ASN A 113 -45.03 8.88 23.46
CA ASN A 113 -44.40 7.61 23.85
C ASN A 113 -42.99 7.43 23.28
N ASN A 114 -42.37 8.48 22.72
CA ASN A 114 -41.01 8.38 22.22
C ASN A 114 -40.04 8.14 23.41
N PRO A 115 -39.30 7.02 23.42
CA PRO A 115 -38.42 6.69 24.54
C PRO A 115 -37.35 7.75 24.78
N GLY A 116 -37.05 8.07 26.03
CA GLY A 116 -36.01 9.02 26.42
C GLY A 116 -36.38 10.50 26.28
N ARG A 117 -37.30 10.88 25.38
CA ARG A 117 -37.86 12.25 25.30
C ARG A 117 -39.22 12.28 24.60
N ALA A 118 -40.15 13.07 25.12
CA ALA A 118 -41.35 13.42 24.38
C ALA A 118 -41.00 14.41 23.25
N ILE A 119 -41.55 14.21 22.05
CA ILE A 119 -41.29 15.07 20.89
C ILE A 119 -42.25 16.28 20.97
N PRO A 120 -41.74 17.52 21.01
CA PRO A 120 -42.60 18.70 21.07
C PRO A 120 -43.32 18.93 19.75
N SER A 121 -44.54 19.46 19.81
CA SER A 121 -45.35 19.76 18.61
C SER A 121 -44.72 20.79 17.68
N SER A 122 -43.85 21.67 18.20
CA SER A 122 -43.08 22.63 17.37
C SER A 122 -42.04 21.97 16.46
N LYS A 123 -41.67 20.72 16.74
CA LYS A 123 -40.66 19.94 15.99
C LYS A 123 -41.28 18.97 14.99
N VAL A 124 -42.60 18.96 14.83
CA VAL A 124 -43.32 18.08 13.92
C VAL A 124 -44.25 18.90 13.04
N MET A 125 -44.25 18.64 11.74
CA MET A 125 -45.15 19.31 10.79
C MET A 125 -46.05 18.27 10.11
N SER A 126 -47.33 18.63 9.93
CA SER A 126 -48.35 17.77 9.35
C SER A 126 -48.80 18.28 7.98
N PHE A 127 -49.06 17.36 7.06
CA PHE A 127 -49.56 17.61 5.72
C PHE A 127 -50.75 16.70 5.42
N THR A 128 -51.55 17.05 4.40
CA THR A 128 -52.69 16.22 4.01
C THR A 128 -52.22 15.08 3.12
N THR A 129 -51.48 15.41 2.07
CA THR A 129 -51.03 14.48 1.02
C THR A 129 -49.52 14.23 1.09
N LYS A 130 -49.06 13.19 0.39
CA LYS A 130 -47.63 12.87 0.29
C LYS A 130 -46.90 13.93 -0.55
N GLU A 131 -47.56 14.40 -1.60
CA GLU A 131 -47.04 15.35 -2.58
C GLU A 131 -46.69 16.69 -1.93
N GLU A 132 -47.49 17.16 -0.97
CA GLU A 132 -47.20 18.36 -0.17
C GLU A 132 -45.91 18.21 0.66
N VAL A 133 -45.67 17.02 1.21
CA VAL A 133 -44.44 16.71 1.94
C VAL A 133 -43.24 16.74 1.00
N ASP A 134 -43.38 16.13 -0.18
CA ASP A 134 -42.32 16.10 -1.21
C ASP A 134 -41.95 17.52 -1.66
N GLU A 135 -42.94 18.36 -1.96
CA GLU A 135 -42.72 19.77 -2.33
C GLU A 135 -42.05 20.56 -1.20
N TRP A 136 -42.48 20.36 0.05
CA TRP A 136 -41.88 21.03 1.19
C TRP A 136 -40.41 20.62 1.39
N ILE A 137 -40.09 19.33 1.29
CA ILE A 137 -38.72 18.81 1.44
C ILE A 137 -37.82 19.35 0.34
N LEU A 138 -38.31 19.41 -0.92
CA LEU A 138 -37.56 19.97 -2.05
C LEU A 138 -37.21 21.44 -1.82
N ASN A 139 -38.14 22.22 -1.28
CA ASN A 139 -37.93 23.63 -0.95
C ASN A 139 -37.09 23.85 0.33
N ASN A 140 -36.99 22.85 1.21
CA ASN A 140 -36.36 22.94 2.53
C ASN A 140 -35.28 21.86 2.76
N GLN A 141 -34.30 21.81 1.86
CA GLN A 141 -33.23 20.81 1.92
C GLN A 141 -32.48 20.80 3.26
N ASN A 142 -32.22 19.59 3.78
CA ASN A 142 -31.50 19.32 5.03
C ASN A 142 -32.11 19.95 6.30
N ARG A 143 -33.42 20.17 6.35
CA ARG A 143 -34.12 20.64 7.57
C ARG A 143 -34.88 19.55 8.32
N VAL A 144 -35.04 18.37 7.73
CA VAL A 144 -35.71 17.22 8.37
C VAL A 144 -34.89 15.93 8.16
N PRO A 145 -34.81 15.05 9.17
CA PRO A 145 -34.27 13.71 9.02
C PRO A 145 -35.07 12.79 8.09
N GLY A 146 -36.40 12.81 8.19
CA GLY A 146 -37.32 12.00 7.38
C GLY A 146 -38.81 12.32 7.63
N ALA A 147 -39.69 11.64 6.91
CA ALA A 147 -41.13 11.81 6.97
C ALA A 147 -41.89 10.46 7.03
N LEU A 148 -43.07 10.49 7.64
CA LEU A 148 -44.00 9.37 7.78
C LEU A 148 -45.29 9.62 6.99
N HIS A 149 -45.60 8.77 6.03
CA HIS A 149 -46.83 8.89 5.25
C HIS A 149 -47.82 7.85 5.72
N PHE A 150 -48.95 8.28 6.31
CA PHE A 150 -49.99 7.35 6.70
C PHE A 150 -51.15 7.38 5.71
N ARG A 151 -51.70 6.21 5.42
CA ARG A 151 -52.94 6.06 4.64
C ARG A 151 -53.81 4.99 5.29
N GLU A 152 -54.93 5.45 5.85
CA GLU A 152 -55.97 4.58 6.38
C GLU A 152 -56.74 3.97 5.22
N THR A 153 -56.74 2.63 5.13
CA THR A 153 -57.45 1.92 4.05
C THR A 153 -58.76 1.36 4.57
N ASN A 154 -58.75 0.71 5.74
CA ASN A 154 -59.91 0.11 6.40
C ASN A 154 -59.79 0.23 7.93
N ALA A 155 -60.86 -0.11 8.66
CA ALA A 155 -60.88 -0.08 10.13
C ALA A 155 -59.78 -0.94 10.80
N THR A 156 -59.29 -1.98 10.13
CA THR A 156 -58.25 -2.90 10.63
C THR A 156 -56.89 -2.71 9.95
N PHE A 157 -56.79 -1.87 8.92
CA PHE A 157 -55.59 -1.76 8.09
C PHE A 157 -55.18 -0.31 7.86
N ILE A 158 -54.03 0.05 8.42
CA ILE A 158 -53.35 1.32 8.21
C ILE A 158 -52.04 1.02 7.50
N SER A 159 -51.87 1.59 6.31
CA SER A 159 -50.58 1.56 5.61
C SER A 159 -49.74 2.76 6.02
N TYR A 160 -48.44 2.56 6.16
CA TYR A 160 -47.49 3.65 6.35
C TYR A 160 -46.32 3.53 5.37
N GLY A 161 -45.74 4.67 5.00
CA GLY A 161 -44.54 4.79 4.20
C GLY A 161 -43.50 5.65 4.91
N LEU A 162 -42.23 5.30 4.74
CA LEU A 162 -41.09 6.01 5.30
C LEU A 162 -40.37 6.73 4.16
N GLN A 163 -40.12 8.02 4.32
CA GLN A 163 -39.31 8.81 3.39
C GLN A 163 -38.11 9.38 4.13
N ILE A 164 -36.91 8.91 3.80
CA ILE A 164 -35.70 9.22 4.55
C ILE A 164 -34.57 9.52 3.59
N ASN A 165 -33.70 10.44 3.99
CA ASN A 165 -32.48 10.68 3.27
C ASN A 165 -31.48 9.53 3.54
N SER A 166 -31.21 8.71 2.52
CA SER A 166 -30.28 7.58 2.57
C SER A 166 -28.80 7.99 2.42
N THR A 167 -28.50 9.28 2.35
CA THR A 167 -27.13 9.78 2.23
C THR A 167 -26.39 9.57 3.56
N VAL A 168 -25.30 8.82 3.48
CA VAL A 168 -24.39 8.58 4.60
C VAL A 168 -23.56 9.84 4.88
N ALA A 169 -23.45 10.24 6.15
CA ALA A 169 -22.71 11.42 6.56
C ALA A 169 -21.56 11.05 7.51
N THR A 170 -20.38 11.63 7.27
CA THR A 170 -19.20 11.40 8.11
C THR A 170 -18.59 12.73 8.54
N LYS A 171 -18.48 12.96 9.85
CA LYS A 171 -17.85 14.18 10.40
C LYS A 171 -16.77 13.79 11.40
N ARG A 172 -15.50 14.10 11.09
CA ARG A 172 -14.33 13.85 11.96
C ARG A 172 -14.25 12.39 12.46
N GLY A 173 -14.50 11.42 11.58
CA GLY A 173 -14.47 9.99 11.92
C GLY A 173 -15.74 9.46 12.60
N HIS A 174 -16.69 10.31 12.96
CA HIS A 174 -18.03 9.85 13.36
C HIS A 174 -18.87 9.57 12.12
N PHE A 175 -19.19 8.29 11.94
CA PHE A 175 -20.03 7.78 10.88
C PHE A 175 -21.50 7.82 11.34
N GLU A 176 -22.36 8.43 10.54
CA GLU A 176 -23.81 8.43 10.75
C GLU A 176 -24.46 7.52 9.70
N ASP A 177 -24.93 6.36 10.14
CA ASP A 177 -25.79 5.50 9.32
C ASP A 177 -27.25 5.99 9.42
N PRO A 178 -27.83 6.55 8.33
CA PRO A 178 -29.20 7.05 8.36
C PRO A 178 -30.23 5.93 8.63
N THR A 179 -29.90 4.69 8.29
CA THR A 179 -30.76 3.52 8.49
C THR A 179 -30.94 3.24 9.97
N PHE A 180 -29.84 3.08 10.71
CA PHE A 180 -29.89 2.77 12.14
C PHE A 180 -30.26 3.98 12.99
N LYS A 181 -29.84 5.19 12.61
CA LYS A 181 -30.08 6.39 13.41
C LYS A 181 -31.48 6.97 13.26
N PHE A 182 -32.09 6.89 12.07
CA PHE A 182 -33.39 7.52 11.81
C PHE A 182 -34.43 6.55 11.26
N GLN A 183 -34.10 5.72 10.26
CA GLN A 183 -35.10 4.85 9.63
C GLN A 183 -35.70 3.80 10.55
N ILE A 184 -34.85 3.08 11.25
CA ILE A 184 -35.29 2.06 12.19
C ILE A 184 -36.12 2.67 13.32
N PRO A 185 -35.69 3.76 13.99
CA PRO A 185 -36.54 4.42 15.00
C PRO A 185 -37.90 4.89 14.47
N PHE A 186 -37.97 5.44 13.25
CA PHE A 186 -39.25 5.83 12.65
C PHE A 186 -40.15 4.62 12.38
N GLN A 187 -39.57 3.55 11.84
CA GLN A 187 -40.31 2.33 11.55
C GLN A 187 -40.88 1.70 12.83
N VAL A 188 -40.05 1.52 13.85
CA VAL A 188 -40.46 0.92 15.13
C VAL A 188 -41.51 1.78 15.84
N ALA A 189 -41.36 3.11 15.82
CA ALA A 189 -42.34 4.02 16.42
C ALA A 189 -43.69 3.97 15.69
N ALA A 190 -43.69 3.97 14.34
CA ALA A 190 -44.89 3.86 13.54
C ALA A 190 -45.59 2.52 13.75
N GLU A 191 -44.86 1.41 13.65
CA GLU A 191 -45.40 0.06 13.85
C GLU A 191 -45.98 -0.12 15.25
N ARG A 192 -45.29 0.35 16.29
CA ARG A 192 -45.77 0.26 17.68
C ARG A 192 -47.11 0.96 17.87
N GLU A 193 -47.23 2.21 17.44
CA GLU A 193 -48.44 3.00 17.68
C GLU A 193 -49.59 2.62 16.73
N VAL A 194 -49.28 2.16 15.51
CA VAL A 194 -50.26 1.52 14.62
C VAL A 194 -50.78 0.22 15.26
N ALA A 195 -49.90 -0.65 15.77
CA ALA A 195 -50.30 -1.88 16.44
C ALA A 195 -51.20 -1.60 17.66
N ARG A 196 -50.82 -0.65 18.53
CA ARG A 196 -51.65 -0.21 19.66
C ARG A 196 -53.02 0.31 19.23
N SER A 197 -53.07 1.08 18.14
CA SER A 197 -54.32 1.63 17.60
C SER A 197 -55.21 0.57 16.94
N VAL A 198 -54.64 -0.49 16.37
CA VAL A 198 -55.40 -1.58 15.73
C VAL A 198 -55.86 -2.62 16.75
N ILE A 199 -55.01 -2.96 17.72
CA ILE A 199 -55.32 -3.92 18.80
C ILE A 199 -56.28 -3.31 19.83
N GLY A 200 -56.21 -2.00 20.04
CA GLY A 200 -57.02 -1.29 21.05
C GLY A 200 -56.45 -1.36 22.47
N ASP A 201 -55.21 -1.82 22.62
CA ASP A 201 -54.48 -1.87 23.91
C ASP A 201 -53.31 -0.88 23.89
N SER A 202 -53.39 0.15 24.75
CA SER A 202 -52.33 1.15 24.90
C SER A 202 -51.07 0.62 25.58
N ASN A 203 -51.17 -0.49 26.32
CA ASN A 203 -50.07 -1.09 27.08
C ASN A 203 -49.33 -2.18 26.30
N PHE A 204 -49.74 -2.46 25.06
CA PHE A 204 -49.06 -3.44 24.22
C PHE A 204 -47.56 -3.10 24.08
N GLY A 205 -46.72 -4.08 24.42
CA GLY A 205 -45.27 -3.98 24.39
C GLY A 205 -44.71 -4.34 23.01
N TRP A 206 -44.16 -3.35 22.31
CA TRP A 206 -43.46 -3.56 21.03
C TRP A 206 -41.98 -3.20 21.21
N VAL A 207 -41.15 -4.21 21.44
CA VAL A 207 -39.70 -4.05 21.62
C VAL A 207 -38.99 -4.81 20.50
N VAL A 208 -38.27 -4.07 19.67
CA VAL A 208 -37.49 -4.63 18.55
C VAL A 208 -36.01 -4.44 18.86
N GLY A 209 -35.25 -5.53 18.81
CA GLY A 209 -33.79 -5.53 18.94
C GLY A 209 -33.15 -5.75 17.58
N PHE A 210 -32.13 -4.96 17.25
CA PHE A 210 -31.36 -5.11 16.02
C PHE A 210 -30.01 -5.71 16.33
N LYS A 211 -29.54 -6.61 15.48
CA LYS A 211 -28.22 -7.23 15.60
C LYS A 211 -27.61 -7.23 14.21
N GLU A 212 -26.37 -6.78 14.10
CA GLU A 212 -25.62 -6.91 12.84
C GLU A 212 -25.43 -8.39 12.52
N PHE A 213 -25.28 -8.74 11.24
CA PHE A 213 -24.96 -10.12 10.89
C PHE A 213 -23.54 -10.44 11.33
N ALA A 214 -23.32 -11.67 11.83
CA ALA A 214 -21.96 -12.16 12.04
C ALA A 214 -21.20 -12.10 10.71
N HIS A 215 -20.02 -11.49 10.72
CA HIS A 215 -19.22 -11.30 9.52
C HIS A 215 -17.72 -11.43 9.83
N PRO A 216 -16.91 -11.95 8.89
CA PRO A 216 -15.47 -11.91 9.02
C PRO A 216 -14.95 -10.47 8.91
N ALA A 217 -13.73 -10.22 9.38
CA ALA A 217 -13.07 -8.95 9.17
C ALA A 217 -12.90 -8.70 7.67
N ARG A 218 -13.42 -7.57 7.16
CA ARG A 218 -13.09 -7.14 5.79
C ARG A 218 -11.65 -6.65 5.73
N GLU A 219 -11.04 -6.77 4.56
CA GLU A 219 -9.70 -6.22 4.29
C GLU A 219 -9.64 -4.77 4.77
N THR A 220 -8.71 -4.50 5.67
CA THR A 220 -8.54 -3.15 6.18
C THR A 220 -7.88 -2.29 5.10
N PHE A 221 -8.30 -1.03 4.98
CA PHE A 221 -7.45 -0.04 4.32
C PHE A 221 -6.19 0.10 5.17
N SER A 222 -5.17 -0.70 4.88
CA SER A 222 -3.89 -0.61 5.56
C SER A 222 -3.05 0.41 4.81
N ALA A 223 -2.44 1.36 5.53
CA ALA A 223 -1.49 2.29 4.91
C ALA A 223 -0.37 1.51 4.19
N LEU A 224 -0.07 0.31 4.69
CA LEU A 224 0.95 -0.57 4.17
C LEU A 224 0.58 -1.21 2.83
N SER A 225 -0.70 -1.51 2.55
CA SER A 225 -1.11 -2.07 1.26
C SER A 225 -1.11 -1.03 0.16
N THR A 226 -1.60 0.17 0.46
CA THR A 226 -1.74 1.23 -0.55
C THR A 226 -0.43 2.00 -0.78
N ILE A 227 0.29 2.34 0.30
CA ILE A 227 1.43 3.27 0.25
C ILE A 227 2.77 2.57 0.55
N GLY A 228 2.72 1.44 1.26
CA GLY A 228 3.91 0.65 1.61
C GLY A 228 4.82 0.31 0.42
N PRO A 229 4.31 -0.21 -0.72
CA PRO A 229 5.15 -0.54 -1.87
C PRO A 229 6.00 0.65 -2.37
N ALA A 230 5.40 1.85 -2.42
CA ALA A 230 6.10 3.06 -2.85
C ALA A 230 7.19 3.49 -1.85
N PHE A 231 6.91 3.38 -0.55
CA PHE A 231 7.86 3.72 0.51
C PHE A 231 9.02 2.71 0.55
N PHE A 232 8.72 1.45 0.29
CA PHE A 232 9.70 0.38 0.12
C PHE A 232 10.61 0.62 -1.10
N LEU A 233 10.05 1.05 -2.23
CA LEU A 233 10.85 1.45 -3.37
C LEU A 233 11.71 2.68 -3.05
N ALA A 234 11.13 3.70 -2.41
CA ALA A 234 11.81 4.95 -2.11
C ALA A 234 13.06 4.74 -1.25
N PHE A 235 12.97 3.99 -0.14
CA PHE A 235 14.16 3.76 0.70
C PHE A 235 15.25 3.01 -0.06
N ALA A 236 14.88 1.99 -0.85
CA ALA A 236 15.86 1.18 -1.55
C ALA A 236 16.54 1.98 -2.68
N MET A 237 15.83 2.96 -3.25
CA MET A 237 16.40 3.88 -4.25
C MET A 237 17.40 4.87 -3.66
N PHE A 238 17.32 5.25 -2.39
CA PHE A 238 18.38 6.05 -1.77
C PHE A 238 19.74 5.36 -1.84
N GLY A 239 19.79 4.06 -1.52
CA GLY A 239 21.02 3.28 -1.63
C GLY A 239 21.55 3.24 -3.06
N PHE A 240 20.68 2.95 -4.02
CA PHE A 240 21.03 2.92 -5.45
C PHE A 240 21.58 4.26 -5.98
N VAL A 241 20.93 5.38 -5.67
CA VAL A 241 21.36 6.71 -6.15
C VAL A 241 22.73 7.09 -5.57
N LEU A 242 22.97 6.81 -4.28
CA LEU A 242 24.26 7.07 -3.65
C LEU A 242 25.36 6.17 -4.24
N GLN A 243 25.03 4.90 -4.52
CA GLN A 243 25.95 3.94 -5.12
C GLN A 243 26.36 4.34 -6.54
N ILE A 244 25.42 4.65 -7.43
CA ILE A 244 25.77 5.05 -8.80
C ILE A 244 26.58 6.37 -8.80
N SER A 245 26.25 7.29 -7.89
CA SER A 245 26.97 8.55 -7.72
C SER A 245 28.42 8.32 -7.29
N SER A 246 28.69 7.39 -6.37
CA SER A 246 30.04 7.09 -5.90
C SER A 246 30.89 6.39 -6.97
N LEU A 247 30.30 5.44 -7.72
CA LEU A 247 30.95 4.78 -8.84
C LEU A 247 31.33 5.78 -9.94
N VAL A 248 30.41 6.66 -10.31
CA VAL A 248 30.66 7.67 -11.34
C VAL A 248 31.63 8.74 -10.83
N ALA A 249 31.61 9.10 -9.55
CA ALA A 249 32.60 10.02 -8.98
C ALA A 249 34.03 9.44 -9.05
N GLU A 250 34.19 8.14 -8.81
CA GLU A 250 35.50 7.48 -8.94
C GLU A 250 36.00 7.46 -10.39
N LYS A 251 35.07 7.28 -11.34
CA LYS A 251 35.32 7.37 -12.78
C LYS A 251 35.65 8.79 -13.23
N GLU A 252 34.90 9.79 -12.76
CA GLU A 252 35.07 11.22 -13.05
C GLU A 252 36.46 11.70 -12.60
N LEU A 253 36.89 11.29 -11.41
CA LEU A 253 38.22 11.58 -10.86
C LEU A 253 39.35 10.71 -11.45
N ARG A 254 39.02 9.79 -12.37
CA ARG A 254 39.96 8.85 -13.01
C ARG A 254 40.76 7.98 -12.02
N LEU A 255 40.21 7.76 -10.83
CA LEU A 255 40.90 7.02 -9.77
C LEU A 255 41.05 5.54 -10.14
N ARG A 256 40.03 4.93 -10.74
CA ARG A 256 40.10 3.55 -11.25
C ARG A 256 41.25 3.38 -12.25
N GLN A 257 41.37 4.29 -13.20
CA GLN A 257 42.45 4.26 -14.21
C GLN A 257 43.83 4.42 -13.57
N SER A 258 43.97 5.34 -12.62
CA SER A 258 45.21 5.53 -11.86
C SER A 258 45.65 4.24 -11.16
N MET A 259 44.72 3.56 -10.49
CA MET A 259 45.00 2.27 -9.84
C MET A 259 45.35 1.17 -10.85
N SER A 260 44.67 1.11 -12.00
CA SER A 260 44.96 0.15 -13.07
C SER A 260 46.39 0.34 -13.63
N MET A 261 46.82 1.60 -13.85
CA MET A 261 48.20 1.92 -14.26
C MET A 261 49.25 1.54 -13.21
N MET A 262 48.88 1.49 -11.92
CA MET A 262 49.75 1.03 -10.83
C MET A 262 49.81 -0.51 -10.73
N GLY A 263 49.15 -1.25 -11.62
CA GLY A 263 49.15 -2.72 -11.65
C GLY A 263 48.03 -3.39 -10.84
N LEU A 264 46.94 -2.67 -10.55
CA LEU A 264 45.76 -3.26 -9.92
C LEU A 264 45.00 -4.15 -10.92
N TYR A 265 44.63 -5.36 -10.50
CA TYR A 265 43.73 -6.21 -11.27
C TYR A 265 42.31 -5.63 -11.29
N GLU A 266 41.74 -5.46 -12.48
CA GLU A 266 40.34 -5.02 -12.66
C GLU A 266 39.35 -5.95 -11.94
N SER A 267 39.60 -7.27 -11.92
CA SER A 267 38.78 -8.23 -11.19
C SER A 267 38.74 -7.95 -9.69
N ALA A 268 39.87 -7.55 -9.08
CA ALA A 268 39.93 -7.17 -7.67
C ALA A 268 39.10 -5.90 -7.39
N TYR A 269 39.06 -4.96 -8.33
CA TYR A 269 38.22 -3.76 -8.26
C TYR A 269 36.72 -4.10 -8.23
N TRP A 270 36.25 -4.85 -9.23
CA TRP A 270 34.84 -5.23 -9.33
C TRP A 270 34.38 -6.07 -8.15
N LEU A 271 35.19 -7.07 -7.74
CA LEU A 271 34.86 -7.91 -6.59
C LEU A 271 34.80 -7.09 -5.29
N SER A 272 35.73 -6.15 -5.08
CA SER A 272 35.73 -5.28 -3.89
C SER A 272 34.46 -4.43 -3.81
N TRP A 273 34.04 -3.84 -4.93
CA TRP A 273 32.82 -3.04 -4.98
C TRP A 273 31.55 -3.87 -4.78
N ILE A 274 31.42 -5.00 -5.50
CA ILE A 274 30.27 -5.91 -5.34
C ILE A 274 30.18 -6.41 -3.90
N THR A 275 31.31 -6.80 -3.29
CA THR A 275 31.32 -7.29 -1.91
C THR A 275 30.94 -6.19 -0.92
N TRP A 276 31.49 -4.99 -1.08
CA TRP A 276 31.20 -3.88 -0.18
C TRP A 276 29.74 -3.45 -0.23
N GLU A 277 29.21 -3.24 -1.44
CA GLU A 277 27.80 -2.90 -1.62
C GLU A 277 26.89 -4.04 -1.19
N GLY A 278 27.27 -5.30 -1.43
CA GLY A 278 26.54 -6.46 -0.91
C GLY A 278 26.47 -6.50 0.61
N ILE A 279 27.53 -6.13 1.33
CA ILE A 279 27.50 -5.98 2.80
C ILE A 279 26.56 -4.85 3.21
N LEU A 280 26.61 -3.69 2.55
CA LEU A 280 25.71 -2.58 2.84
C LEU A 280 24.24 -2.95 2.58
N SER A 281 23.94 -3.68 1.49
CA SER A 281 22.60 -4.18 1.20
C SER A 281 22.12 -5.21 2.22
N LEU A 282 23.01 -6.09 2.69
CA LEU A 282 22.72 -7.04 3.76
C LEU A 282 22.34 -6.30 5.04
N VAL A 283 23.15 -5.33 5.47
CA VAL A 283 22.86 -4.56 6.70
C VAL A 283 21.59 -3.72 6.54
N SER A 284 21.41 -3.05 5.39
CA SER A 284 20.24 -2.21 5.11
C SER A 284 18.93 -3.02 5.12
N SER A 285 18.91 -4.20 4.49
CA SER A 285 17.74 -5.09 4.49
C SER A 285 17.42 -5.66 5.87
N LEU A 286 18.44 -6.01 6.68
CA LEU A 286 18.23 -6.40 8.08
C LEU A 286 17.65 -5.25 8.92
N LEU A 287 18.15 -4.03 8.75
CA LEU A 287 17.65 -2.84 9.45
C LEU A 287 16.20 -2.53 9.08
N LEU A 288 15.83 -2.64 7.80
CA LEU A 288 14.43 -2.49 7.36
C LEU A 288 13.49 -3.42 8.15
N ILE A 289 13.84 -4.70 8.25
CA ILE A 289 13.01 -5.70 8.93
C ILE A 289 13.00 -5.44 10.43
N LEU A 290 14.16 -5.09 11.02
CA LEU A 290 14.26 -4.73 12.44
C LEU A 290 13.35 -3.54 12.78
N PHE A 291 13.39 -2.46 11.99
CA PHE A 291 12.51 -1.31 12.20
C PHE A 291 11.04 -1.69 11.95
N GLY A 292 10.75 -2.47 10.91
CA GLY A 292 9.40 -2.98 10.64
C GLY A 292 8.81 -3.77 11.81
N MET A 293 9.61 -4.65 12.43
CA MET A 293 9.23 -5.41 13.62
C MET A 293 9.11 -4.52 14.86
N MET A 294 10.00 -3.53 15.02
CA MET A 294 9.95 -2.57 16.13
C MET A 294 8.63 -1.80 16.17
N PHE A 295 8.11 -1.39 15.01
CA PHE A 295 6.82 -0.72 14.89
C PHE A 295 5.60 -1.67 14.81
N GLN A 296 5.80 -2.98 14.98
CA GLN A 296 4.76 -4.01 15.07
C GLN A 296 3.87 -4.14 13.82
N PHE A 297 4.42 -3.96 12.63
CA PHE A 297 3.68 -4.18 11.38
C PHE A 297 3.44 -5.68 11.11
N ASP A 298 2.19 -6.04 10.83
CA ASP A 298 1.79 -7.43 10.55
C ASP A 298 2.53 -8.03 9.35
N PHE A 299 2.82 -7.22 8.32
CA PHE A 299 3.66 -7.61 7.18
C PHE A 299 5.02 -8.20 7.58
N PHE A 300 5.69 -7.61 8.59
CA PHE A 300 7.01 -8.09 9.04
C PHE A 300 6.91 -9.17 10.12
N LYS A 301 5.81 -9.22 10.87
CA LYS A 301 5.61 -10.18 11.97
C LYS A 301 5.05 -11.52 11.51
N LYS A 302 4.10 -11.51 10.57
CA LYS A 302 3.37 -12.70 10.11
C LYS A 302 4.10 -13.43 9.00
N ASN A 303 4.66 -12.68 8.04
CA ASN A 303 5.49 -13.30 7.00
C ASN A 303 6.78 -13.84 7.60
N ASN A 304 7.26 -14.96 7.06
CA ASN A 304 8.52 -15.55 7.51
C ASN A 304 9.70 -14.58 7.26
N PHE A 305 10.52 -14.38 8.29
CA PHE A 305 11.68 -13.48 8.26
C PHE A 305 12.57 -13.69 7.03
N ALA A 306 12.92 -14.94 6.71
CA ALA A 306 13.82 -15.24 5.60
C ALA A 306 13.19 -14.89 4.24
N VAL A 307 11.87 -15.01 4.11
CA VAL A 307 11.14 -14.68 2.88
C VAL A 307 11.24 -13.18 2.61
N VAL A 308 10.89 -12.36 3.60
CA VAL A 308 10.93 -10.90 3.49
C VAL A 308 12.38 -10.41 3.30
N PHE A 309 13.32 -10.97 4.06
CA PHE A 309 14.74 -10.66 3.96
C PHE A 309 15.29 -10.89 2.55
N LEU A 310 15.05 -12.06 1.96
CA LEU A 310 15.56 -12.36 0.63
C LEU A 310 14.95 -11.46 -0.45
N VAL A 311 13.67 -11.07 -0.35
CA VAL A 311 13.06 -10.14 -1.32
C VAL A 311 13.84 -8.83 -1.35
N PHE A 312 14.01 -8.18 -0.19
CA PHE A 312 14.68 -6.89 -0.12
C PHE A 312 16.17 -6.96 -0.38
N PHE A 313 16.84 -8.00 0.12
CA PHE A 313 18.27 -8.21 -0.11
C PHE A 313 18.59 -8.47 -1.59
N LEU A 314 17.89 -9.41 -2.24
CA LEU A 314 18.09 -9.71 -3.65
C LEU A 314 17.70 -8.55 -4.56
N PHE A 315 16.65 -7.79 -4.19
CA PHE A 315 16.29 -6.58 -4.91
C PHE A 315 17.41 -5.54 -4.89
N GLN A 316 17.97 -5.26 -3.71
CA GLN A 316 19.07 -4.31 -3.59
C GLN A 316 20.32 -4.78 -4.34
N LEU A 317 20.68 -6.07 -4.25
CA LEU A 317 21.78 -6.64 -5.05
C LEU A 317 21.54 -6.48 -6.55
N CYS A 318 20.31 -6.74 -7.02
CA CYS A 318 19.96 -6.55 -8.42
C CYS A 318 20.10 -5.08 -8.85
N MET A 319 19.69 -4.14 -7.99
CA MET A 319 19.88 -2.71 -8.24
C MET A 319 21.36 -2.31 -8.25
N THR A 320 22.21 -2.94 -7.44
CA THR A 320 23.67 -2.79 -7.50
C THR A 320 24.22 -3.25 -8.85
N GLY A 321 23.76 -4.38 -9.39
CA GLY A 321 24.10 -4.82 -10.75
C GLY A 321 23.71 -3.79 -11.82
N LEU A 322 22.48 -3.26 -11.73
CA LEU A 322 22.00 -2.20 -12.62
C LEU A 322 22.85 -0.92 -12.50
N ALA A 323 23.27 -0.53 -11.29
CA ALA A 323 24.10 0.64 -11.05
C ALA A 323 25.46 0.53 -11.75
N PHE A 324 26.09 -0.65 -11.68
CA PHE A 324 27.34 -0.92 -12.39
C PHE A 324 27.15 -0.80 -13.90
N MET A 325 26.09 -1.37 -14.46
CA MET A 325 25.80 -1.27 -15.90
C MET A 325 25.61 0.18 -16.33
N LEU A 326 24.82 0.95 -15.59
CA LEU A 326 24.57 2.36 -15.91
C LEU A 326 25.78 3.26 -15.71
N SER A 327 26.67 2.93 -14.76
CA SER A 327 27.92 3.69 -14.55
C SER A 327 28.83 3.70 -15.79
N ALA A 328 28.68 2.74 -16.71
CA ALA A 328 29.39 2.73 -17.98
C ALA A 328 28.97 3.90 -18.89
N PHE A 329 27.68 4.27 -18.87
CA PHE A 329 27.10 5.31 -19.73
C PHE A 329 27.19 6.72 -19.15
N VAL A 330 27.37 6.84 -17.84
CA VAL A 330 27.44 8.14 -17.16
C VAL A 330 28.89 8.55 -16.90
N SER A 331 29.22 9.81 -17.16
CA SER A 331 30.58 10.35 -17.00
C SER A 331 30.73 11.36 -15.85
N LYS A 332 29.64 12.01 -15.42
CA LYS A 332 29.61 13.00 -14.34
C LYS A 332 28.74 12.53 -13.18
N SER A 333 29.24 12.68 -11.96
CA SER A 333 28.53 12.29 -10.72
C SER A 333 27.20 13.03 -10.55
N THR A 334 27.12 14.30 -10.97
CA THR A 334 25.87 15.08 -10.94
C THR A 334 24.81 14.50 -11.89
N SER A 335 25.20 14.07 -13.09
CA SER A 335 24.30 13.38 -14.03
C SER A 335 23.86 12.01 -13.51
N ALA A 336 24.71 11.30 -12.75
CA ALA A 336 24.37 10.02 -12.13
C ALA A 336 23.20 10.16 -11.15
N ASN A 337 23.16 11.25 -10.38
CA ASN A 337 22.04 11.55 -9.49
C ASN A 337 20.75 11.74 -10.29
N THR A 338 20.78 12.51 -11.40
CA THR A 338 19.62 12.72 -12.27
C THR A 338 19.10 11.41 -12.86
N VAL A 339 19.99 10.56 -13.39
CA VAL A 339 19.62 9.22 -13.89
C VAL A 339 18.98 8.37 -12.79
N GLY A 340 19.55 8.41 -11.60
CA GLY A 340 19.00 7.73 -10.43
C GLY A 340 17.58 8.16 -10.08
N PHE A 341 17.32 9.47 -10.03
CA PHE A 341 15.98 10.01 -9.78
C PHE A 341 15.00 9.73 -10.92
N SER A 342 15.44 9.80 -12.18
CA SER A 342 14.60 9.42 -13.33
C SER A 342 14.17 7.97 -13.26
N LEU A 343 15.08 7.06 -12.88
CA LEU A 343 14.74 5.65 -12.66
C LEU A 343 13.80 5.48 -11.46
N PHE A 344 13.97 6.23 -10.37
CA PHE A 344 13.00 6.19 -9.28
C PHE A 344 11.59 6.60 -9.74
N ILE A 345 11.46 7.69 -10.52
CA ILE A 345 10.15 8.14 -11.03
C ILE A 345 9.54 7.09 -11.95
N ILE A 346 10.31 6.51 -12.87
CA ILE A 346 9.84 5.43 -13.75
C ILE A 346 9.41 4.22 -12.90
N GLY A 347 10.23 3.81 -11.93
CA GLY A 347 9.92 2.74 -10.98
C GLY A 347 8.64 2.96 -10.19
N PHE A 348 8.42 4.19 -9.72
CA PHE A 348 7.21 4.54 -9.01
C PHE A 348 5.97 4.43 -9.92
N LEU A 349 6.04 4.95 -11.15
CA LEU A 349 4.94 4.87 -12.10
C LEU A 349 4.64 3.42 -12.51
N THR A 350 5.67 2.62 -12.82
CA THR A 350 5.48 1.22 -13.25
C THR A 350 5.06 0.32 -12.09
N GLN A 351 5.42 0.66 -10.85
CA GLN A 351 4.91 0.00 -9.65
C GLN A 351 3.41 0.20 -9.49
N ILE A 352 2.87 1.41 -9.69
CA ILE A 352 1.41 1.64 -9.66
C ILE A 352 0.71 0.77 -10.71
N VAL A 353 1.23 0.73 -11.93
CA VAL A 353 0.71 -0.14 -13.01
C VAL A 353 0.74 -1.62 -12.59
N THR A 354 1.79 -2.03 -11.88
CA THR A 354 1.95 -3.40 -11.37
C THR A 354 0.88 -3.74 -10.33
N LEU A 355 0.62 -2.84 -9.39
CA LEU A 355 -0.39 -3.02 -8.33
C LEU A 355 -1.83 -3.04 -8.86
N VAL A 356 -2.09 -2.41 -10.02
CA VAL A 356 -3.41 -2.47 -10.69
C VAL A 356 -3.62 -3.82 -11.41
N GLY A 357 -2.59 -4.68 -11.47
CA GLY A 357 -2.69 -6.06 -11.95
C GLY A 357 -2.11 -6.31 -13.35
N PHE A 358 -1.36 -5.35 -13.91
CA PHE A 358 -0.60 -5.55 -15.16
C PHE A 358 0.87 -5.86 -14.85
N PRO A 359 1.55 -6.86 -15.45
CA PRO A 359 1.11 -7.89 -16.37
C PRO A 359 0.98 -9.28 -15.70
N TYR A 360 0.99 -9.37 -14.37
CA TYR A 360 1.08 -10.64 -13.63
C TYR A 360 -0.26 -11.40 -13.48
N LYS A 361 -1.30 -11.00 -14.22
CA LYS A 361 -2.56 -11.74 -14.38
C LYS A 361 -2.54 -12.63 -15.60
N LYS A 362 -3.24 -13.77 -15.56
CA LYS A 362 -3.31 -14.80 -16.63
C LYS A 362 -3.61 -14.25 -18.04
N GLN A 363 -4.36 -13.16 -18.13
CA GLN A 363 -4.73 -12.50 -19.40
C GLN A 363 -3.55 -12.01 -20.25
N PHE A 364 -2.39 -11.72 -19.66
CA PHE A 364 -1.24 -11.15 -20.38
C PHE A 364 -0.28 -12.21 -20.94
N SER A 365 0.39 -11.88 -22.06
CA SER A 365 1.42 -12.74 -22.66
C SER A 365 2.64 -12.92 -21.75
N ARG A 366 3.24 -14.11 -21.78
CA ARG A 366 4.52 -14.40 -21.10
C ARG A 366 5.65 -13.47 -21.54
N ILE A 367 5.65 -13.03 -22.81
CA ILE A 367 6.68 -12.13 -23.34
C ILE A 367 6.60 -10.77 -22.63
N ILE A 368 5.40 -10.21 -22.50
CA ILE A 368 5.17 -8.92 -21.83
C ILE A 368 5.60 -9.02 -20.36
N ARG A 369 5.24 -10.11 -19.68
CA ARG A 369 5.66 -10.37 -18.29
C ARG A 369 7.18 -10.42 -18.16
N ASN A 370 7.87 -11.11 -19.06
CA ASN A 370 9.33 -11.22 -19.03
C ASN A 370 10.02 -9.87 -19.25
N VAL A 371 9.56 -9.07 -20.24
CA VAL A 371 10.10 -7.73 -20.50
C VAL A 371 9.85 -6.81 -19.31
N TRP A 372 8.66 -6.87 -18.72
CA TRP A 372 8.30 -6.08 -17.55
C TRP A 372 9.12 -6.46 -16.31
N SER A 373 9.41 -7.76 -16.15
CA SER A 373 10.22 -8.32 -15.06
C SER A 373 11.70 -7.99 -15.16
N LEU A 374 12.20 -7.60 -16.34
CA LEU A 374 13.60 -7.18 -16.51
C LEU A 374 13.93 -5.95 -15.66
N TYR A 375 12.93 -5.09 -15.42
CA TYR A 375 13.09 -3.90 -14.61
C TYR A 375 12.83 -4.21 -13.12
N PRO A 376 13.87 -4.19 -12.25
CA PRO A 376 13.76 -4.74 -10.89
C PRO A 376 12.66 -4.13 -10.01
N PRO A 377 12.36 -2.80 -10.07
CA PRO A 377 11.28 -2.21 -9.28
C PRO A 377 9.91 -2.88 -9.49
N ASN A 378 9.64 -3.39 -10.69
CA ASN A 378 8.38 -4.08 -10.98
C ASN A 378 8.28 -5.43 -10.26
N LEU A 379 9.40 -6.14 -10.11
CA LEU A 379 9.46 -7.39 -9.36
C LEU A 379 9.30 -7.15 -7.86
N LEU A 380 9.89 -6.07 -7.34
CA LEU A 380 9.67 -5.67 -5.95
C LEU A 380 8.20 -5.36 -5.69
N ALA A 381 7.55 -4.62 -6.60
CA ALA A 381 6.13 -4.31 -6.50
C ALA A 381 5.27 -5.58 -6.40
N ALA A 382 5.50 -6.56 -7.29
CA ALA A 382 4.79 -7.83 -7.27
C ALA A 382 5.05 -8.64 -6.00
N ALA A 383 6.31 -8.71 -5.52
CA ALA A 383 6.62 -9.44 -4.28
C ALA A 383 5.99 -8.79 -3.05
N VAL A 384 6.02 -7.46 -2.95
CA VAL A 384 5.39 -6.73 -1.84
C VAL A 384 3.87 -6.94 -1.88
N ASP A 385 3.24 -6.87 -3.05
CA ASP A 385 1.80 -7.09 -3.21
C ASP A 385 1.38 -8.49 -2.72
N LEU A 386 2.09 -9.55 -3.13
CA LEU A 386 1.86 -10.92 -2.65
C LEU A 386 2.03 -11.05 -1.12
N LEU A 387 3.06 -10.41 -0.56
CA LEU A 387 3.33 -10.44 0.89
C LEU A 387 2.31 -9.65 1.69
N VAL A 388 1.79 -8.55 1.13
CA VAL A 388 0.74 -7.72 1.72
C VAL A 388 -0.59 -8.46 1.70
N GLN A 389 -0.99 -9.02 0.56
CA GLN A 389 -2.23 -9.78 0.42
C GLN A 389 -2.27 -10.97 1.37
N ALA A 390 -1.14 -11.66 1.57
CA ALA A 390 -1.03 -12.75 2.54
C ALA A 390 -1.15 -12.30 4.02
N THR A 391 -1.23 -11.00 4.28
CA THR A 391 -1.40 -10.40 5.62
C THR A 391 -2.54 -9.38 5.67
N ALA A 392 -3.47 -9.43 4.69
CA ALA A 392 -4.54 -8.45 4.54
C ALA A 392 -5.53 -8.47 5.71
N THR A 393 -5.79 -9.66 6.27
CA THR A 393 -6.66 -9.82 7.44
C THR A 393 -5.87 -10.16 8.71
N PRO A 394 -6.42 -9.83 9.90
CA PRO A 394 -5.84 -10.23 11.17
C PRO A 394 -5.72 -11.75 11.37
N GLU A 395 -6.52 -12.55 10.67
CA GLU A 395 -6.53 -14.02 10.78
C GLU A 395 -5.51 -14.68 9.84
N ASP A 396 -5.05 -13.98 8.81
CA ASP A 396 -4.07 -14.54 7.87
C ASP A 396 -2.73 -14.83 8.55
N ALA A 397 -2.14 -15.98 8.21
CA ALA A 397 -0.89 -16.45 8.79
C ALA A 397 0.38 -15.93 8.07
N GLY A 398 0.25 -15.17 6.97
CA GLY A 398 1.38 -14.76 6.14
C GLY A 398 1.96 -15.88 5.27
N ILE A 399 2.98 -15.53 4.47
CA ILE A 399 3.74 -16.48 3.65
C ILE A 399 4.84 -17.12 4.49
N SER A 400 4.77 -18.45 4.63
CA SER A 400 5.82 -19.27 5.24
C SER A 400 6.87 -19.74 4.22
N TRP A 401 8.05 -20.13 4.70
CA TRP A 401 9.13 -20.60 3.82
C TRP A 401 8.70 -21.75 2.91
N SER A 402 7.90 -22.69 3.40
CA SER A 402 7.43 -23.86 2.65
C SER A 402 6.31 -23.56 1.66
N ARG A 403 5.66 -22.40 1.74
CA ARG A 403 4.56 -21.99 0.85
C ARG A 403 4.98 -20.94 -0.19
N ARG A 404 6.24 -20.51 -0.22
CA ARG A 404 6.74 -19.44 -1.10
C ARG A 404 6.67 -19.77 -2.61
N ASP A 405 6.59 -21.05 -2.93
CA ASP A 405 6.52 -21.62 -4.29
C ASP A 405 5.08 -21.84 -4.77
N LYS A 406 4.08 -21.48 -3.96
CA LYS A 406 2.66 -21.68 -4.26
C LYS A 406 1.92 -20.35 -4.21
N CYS A 407 0.97 -20.21 -5.12
CA CYS A 407 -0.03 -19.15 -5.06
C CYS A 407 -1.03 -19.42 -3.93
N SER A 408 -1.71 -18.37 -3.47
CA SER A 408 -2.82 -18.51 -2.52
C SER A 408 -3.91 -19.41 -3.14
N LEU A 409 -4.59 -20.22 -2.32
CA LEU A 409 -5.64 -21.12 -2.78
C LEU A 409 -6.82 -20.35 -3.41
N ASP A 410 -7.07 -19.13 -2.93
CA ASP A 410 -8.15 -18.27 -3.42
C ASP A 410 -7.78 -17.47 -4.69
N ASP A 411 -6.48 -17.37 -5.02
CA ASP A 411 -6.02 -16.64 -6.19
C ASP A 411 -5.79 -17.57 -7.38
N THR A 412 -6.89 -17.80 -8.12
CA THR A 412 -6.85 -18.57 -9.36
C THR A 412 -6.19 -17.82 -10.52
N GLU A 413 -5.91 -16.52 -10.41
CA GLU A 413 -5.27 -15.72 -11.46
C GLU A 413 -3.76 -15.56 -11.27
N CYS A 414 -3.21 -16.02 -10.14
CA CYS A 414 -1.80 -15.95 -9.83
C CYS A 414 -0.92 -16.63 -10.89
N VAL A 415 0.08 -15.89 -11.35
CA VAL A 415 1.07 -16.34 -12.36
C VAL A 415 2.49 -16.33 -11.81
N ILE A 416 2.78 -15.48 -10.82
CA ILE A 416 4.13 -15.28 -10.28
C ILE A 416 4.13 -15.59 -8.79
N THR A 417 5.08 -16.41 -8.35
CA THR A 417 5.29 -16.73 -6.93
C THR A 417 6.49 -15.96 -6.37
N ILE A 418 6.64 -15.93 -5.04
CA ILE A 418 7.81 -15.33 -4.39
C ILE A 418 9.10 -16.04 -4.83
N ASN A 419 9.05 -17.37 -5.04
CA ASN A 419 10.18 -18.12 -5.54
C ASN A 419 10.58 -17.70 -6.97
N ASP A 420 9.60 -17.44 -7.84
CA ASP A 420 9.86 -16.92 -9.19
C ASP A 420 10.50 -15.53 -9.14
N VAL A 421 10.08 -14.67 -8.21
CA VAL A 421 10.70 -13.35 -7.99
C VAL A 421 12.17 -13.51 -7.60
N TYR A 422 12.52 -14.46 -6.72
CA TYR A 422 13.93 -14.71 -6.38
C TYR A 422 14.76 -15.13 -7.59
N ILE A 423 14.24 -16.07 -8.39
CA ILE A 423 14.90 -16.53 -9.61
C ILE A 423 15.11 -15.36 -10.58
N TRP A 424 14.09 -14.52 -10.76
CA TRP A 424 14.18 -13.34 -11.61
C TRP A 424 15.18 -12.30 -11.12
N LEU A 425 15.19 -11.98 -9.82
CA LEU A 425 16.13 -11.01 -9.24
C LEU A 425 17.59 -11.50 -9.32
N ILE A 426 17.82 -12.79 -9.06
CA ILE A 426 19.15 -13.41 -9.19
C ILE A 426 19.59 -13.42 -10.65
N SER A 427 18.70 -13.83 -11.57
CA SER A 427 19.02 -13.92 -12.99
C SER A 427 19.29 -12.53 -13.58
N THR A 428 18.47 -11.54 -13.27
CA THR A 428 18.64 -10.17 -13.75
C THR A 428 19.89 -9.51 -13.16
N PHE A 429 20.25 -9.78 -11.91
CA PHE A 429 21.53 -9.36 -11.33
C PHE A 429 22.73 -9.80 -12.18
N PHE A 430 22.81 -11.08 -12.54
CA PHE A 430 23.90 -11.59 -13.38
C PHE A 430 23.86 -11.00 -14.79
N VAL A 431 22.67 -10.82 -15.38
CA VAL A 431 22.53 -10.15 -16.68
C VAL A 431 23.08 -8.74 -16.62
N TRP A 432 22.74 -7.95 -15.59
CA TRP A 432 23.26 -6.60 -15.43
C TRP A 432 24.77 -6.56 -15.20
N LEU A 433 25.33 -7.52 -14.45
CA LEU A 433 26.78 -7.62 -14.27
C LEU A 433 27.52 -7.95 -15.58
N VAL A 434 27.01 -8.91 -16.35
CA VAL A 434 27.60 -9.26 -17.66
C VAL A 434 27.54 -8.06 -18.60
N LEU A 435 26.40 -7.36 -18.64
CA LEU A 435 26.25 -6.13 -19.42
C LEU A 435 27.18 -5.02 -18.92
N ALA A 436 27.37 -4.88 -17.62
CA ALA A 436 28.29 -3.90 -17.05
C ALA A 436 29.72 -4.14 -17.52
N ILE A 437 30.22 -5.38 -17.42
CA ILE A 437 31.56 -5.76 -17.90
C ILE A 437 31.67 -5.55 -19.41
N TYR A 438 30.63 -5.90 -20.17
CA TYR A 438 30.61 -5.72 -21.61
C TYR A 438 30.71 -4.23 -22.01
N PHE A 439 29.82 -3.39 -21.46
CA PHE A 439 29.79 -1.97 -21.81
C PHE A 439 31.01 -1.20 -21.28
N ASP A 440 31.57 -1.57 -20.14
CA ASP A 440 32.81 -0.97 -19.63
C ASP A 440 34.02 -1.20 -20.55
N ASN A 441 34.04 -2.30 -21.31
CA ASN A 441 35.09 -2.57 -22.29
C ASN A 441 34.83 -1.93 -23.67
N VAL A 442 33.54 -1.76 -24.03
CA VAL A 442 33.12 -1.29 -25.37
C VAL A 442 32.95 0.24 -25.42
N ILE A 443 32.63 0.90 -24.30
CA ILE A 443 32.50 2.35 -24.23
C ILE A 443 33.89 2.95 -23.98
N PRO A 444 34.29 4.02 -24.70
CA PRO A 444 35.62 4.59 -24.56
C PRO A 444 35.85 5.10 -23.13
N ASN A 445 36.94 4.63 -22.52
CA ASN A 445 37.44 5.17 -21.26
C ASN A 445 38.04 6.58 -21.47
N ALA A 446 38.35 7.30 -20.39
CA ALA A 446 38.88 8.68 -20.46
C ALA A 446 40.19 8.85 -21.27
N SER A 447 40.86 7.74 -21.60
CA SER A 447 42.06 7.67 -22.45
C SER A 447 41.75 7.37 -23.93
N GLY A 448 40.48 7.26 -24.32
CA GLY A 448 40.05 6.99 -25.70
C GLY A 448 40.22 5.55 -26.18
N VAL A 449 40.80 4.66 -25.37
CA VAL A 449 41.01 3.24 -25.74
C VAL A 449 39.69 2.49 -25.67
N ARG A 450 39.27 1.93 -26.80
CA ARG A 450 38.05 1.12 -26.96
C ARG A 450 38.43 -0.30 -27.39
N LYS A 451 37.84 -1.34 -26.77
CA LYS A 451 37.91 -2.70 -27.32
C LYS A 451 36.83 -2.89 -28.38
N SER A 452 37.10 -3.71 -29.39
CA SER A 452 36.12 -4.07 -30.42
C SER A 452 34.82 -4.59 -29.79
N VAL A 453 33.68 -4.30 -30.42
CA VAL A 453 32.35 -4.78 -30.01
C VAL A 453 32.31 -6.31 -29.87
N PHE A 454 33.12 -7.01 -30.67
CA PHE A 454 33.25 -8.47 -30.66
C PHE A 454 34.52 -8.96 -29.94
N TYR A 455 35.07 -8.20 -28.98
CA TYR A 455 36.34 -8.56 -28.32
C TYR A 455 36.31 -9.96 -27.67
N PHE A 456 35.13 -10.40 -27.20
CA PHE A 456 34.94 -11.72 -26.59
C PHE A 456 35.01 -12.88 -27.61
N LEU A 457 34.89 -12.60 -28.91
CA LEU A 457 35.07 -13.59 -29.99
C LEU A 457 36.52 -13.66 -30.48
N MET A 458 37.38 -12.73 -30.07
CA MET A 458 38.78 -12.72 -30.48
C MET A 458 39.60 -13.71 -29.63
N PRO A 459 40.25 -14.73 -30.23
CA PRO A 459 41.03 -15.73 -29.48
C PRO A 459 42.13 -15.08 -28.62
N GLY A 460 42.72 -13.98 -29.11
CA GLY A 460 43.77 -13.23 -28.43
C GLY A 460 43.36 -12.62 -27.07
N TYR A 461 42.06 -12.44 -26.82
CA TYR A 461 41.53 -12.01 -25.51
C TYR A 461 41.63 -13.15 -24.48
N TRP A 462 41.21 -14.36 -24.87
CA TRP A 462 41.23 -15.54 -23.99
C TRP A 462 42.62 -16.12 -23.81
N THR A 463 43.49 -15.99 -24.81
CA THR A 463 44.86 -16.52 -24.76
C THR A 463 45.89 -15.54 -24.21
N GLY A 464 45.49 -14.35 -23.77
CA GLY A 464 46.38 -13.34 -23.18
C GLY A 464 47.44 -12.73 -24.13
N LYS A 465 47.40 -13.07 -25.43
CA LYS A 465 48.37 -12.61 -26.44
C LYS A 465 47.96 -11.31 -27.15
N GLY A 466 46.78 -10.77 -26.84
CA GLY A 466 46.21 -9.58 -27.49
C GLY A 466 46.53 -8.23 -26.84
N GLY A 467 47.19 -8.20 -25.68
CA GLY A 467 47.51 -6.95 -24.98
C GLY A 467 48.72 -6.26 -25.61
N ASN A 468 48.48 -5.36 -26.58
CA ASN A 468 49.29 -4.16 -26.92
C ASN A 468 49.18 -3.68 -28.39
N LYS A 469 48.19 -4.11 -29.19
CA LYS A 469 47.93 -3.43 -30.46
C LYS A 469 46.86 -2.38 -30.27
N VAL A 470 47.31 -1.15 -30.05
CA VAL A 470 46.54 0.07 -30.27
C VAL A 470 46.17 0.08 -31.75
N GLU A 471 44.93 -0.29 -32.09
CA GLU A 471 44.38 0.01 -33.40
C GLU A 471 44.00 1.49 -33.39
N GLY A 472 44.94 2.33 -33.82
CA GLY A 472 44.62 3.68 -34.23
C GLY A 472 43.86 3.63 -35.54
N ASN A 473 42.70 4.30 -35.57
CA ASN A 473 42.10 4.88 -36.76
C ASN A 473 41.51 6.23 -36.36
#